data_AF-K1UM20-F1
#
_entry.id   AF-K1UM20-F1
#
_cell.length_a   1.000
_cell.length_b   1.000
_cell.length_c   1.000
_cell.angle_alpha   90.00
_cell.angle_beta   90.00
_cell.angle_gamma   90.00
#
_symmetry.space_group_name_H-M   'P 1'
#
loop_
_entity.id
_entity.type
_entity.pdbx_description
1 polymer ?
#
loop_
_entity_poly.entity_id
_entity_poly.type
_entity_poly.pdbx_seq_one_letter_code
_entity_poly.pdbx_strand_id
1 'polypeptide(L)' 'MRDSELQIDRSCHVLYSKPCKKEILAKITLHYPEVEREAVWEQVQLRYAELLSK' A
#
# COMPACT_ATOMS: atom_id res chain seq x y z
N MET A 1 10.54 2.70 1.43
CA MET A 1 10.38 2.53 -0.03
C MET A 1 9.48 3.62 -0.55
N ARG A 2 9.98 4.43 -1.49
CA ARG A 2 9.12 5.44 -2.13
C ARG A 2 8.13 4.71 -3.04
N ASP A 3 6.86 5.13 -3.05
CA ASP A 3 5.79 4.67 -3.95
C ASP A 3 6.21 4.55 -5.44
N SER A 4 7.33 5.19 -5.83
CA SER A 4 7.92 5.25 -7.17
C SER A 4 8.84 4.09 -7.54
N GLU A 5 9.23 3.23 -6.59
CA GLU A 5 10.15 2.09 -6.86
C GLU A 5 9.43 0.85 -7.39
N LEU A 6 8.11 0.78 -7.22
CA LEU A 6 7.29 -0.31 -7.73
C LEU A 6 6.99 -0.11 -9.22
N GLN A 7 7.47 -1.03 -10.05
CA GLN A 7 7.25 -1.07 -11.51
C GLN A 7 5.83 -1.55 -11.87
N ILE A 8 4.80 -0.99 -11.23
CA ILE A 8 3.39 -1.30 -11.51
C ILE A 8 2.64 -0.04 -11.96
N ASP A 9 1.68 -0.21 -12.87
CA ASP A 9 0.83 0.91 -13.27
C ASP A 9 -0.18 1.24 -12.17
N ARG A 10 0.20 2.18 -11.31
CA ARG A 10 -0.58 2.66 -10.18
C ARG A 10 -1.95 3.23 -10.58
N SER A 11 -2.16 3.61 -11.84
CA SER A 11 -3.46 4.15 -12.30
C SER A 11 -4.51 3.06 -12.56
N CYS A 12 -4.09 1.84 -12.87
CA CYS A 12 -4.97 0.72 -13.19
C CYS A 12 -5.36 -0.13 -11.96
N HIS A 13 -4.75 0.11 -10.80
CA HIS A 13 -4.87 -0.77 -9.64
C HIS A 13 -5.68 -0.17 -8.49
N VAL A 14 -6.64 -0.97 -7.99
CA VAL A 14 -7.60 -0.59 -6.94
C VAL A 14 -6.90 -0.09 -5.67
N LEU A 15 -5.72 -0.64 -5.33
CA LEU A 15 -4.91 -0.23 -4.16
C LEU A 15 -4.64 1.29 -4.13
N TYR A 16 -4.48 1.91 -5.29
CA TYR A 16 -4.18 3.34 -5.43
C TYR A 16 -5.41 4.19 -5.68
N SER A 17 -6.60 3.60 -5.74
CA SER A 17 -7.84 4.37 -5.77
C SER A 17 -7.99 5.16 -4.46
N LYS A 18 -8.50 6.39 -4.57
CA LYS A 18 -8.77 7.27 -3.42
C LYS A 18 -9.54 6.57 -2.28
N PRO A 19 -10.64 5.83 -2.54
CA PRO A 19 -11.37 5.16 -1.46
C PRO A 19 -10.58 4.01 -0.83
N CYS A 20 -10.00 3.12 -1.64
CA CYS A 20 -9.29 1.94 -1.13
C CYS A 20 -8.04 2.31 -0.32
N LYS A 21 -7.24 3.26 -0.81
CA LYS A 21 -6.06 3.76 -0.07
C LYS A 21 -6.45 4.31 1.30
N LYS A 22 -7.56 5.06 1.38
CA LYS A 22 -8.04 5.63 2.64
C LYS A 22 -8.46 4.55 3.64
N GLU A 23 -9.18 3.52 3.19
CA GLU A 23 -9.61 2.41 4.05
C GLU A 23 -8.42 1.61 4.59
N ILE A 24 -7.42 1.34 3.76
CA ILE A 24 -6.23 0.61 4.18
C ILE A 24 -5.43 1.43 5.20
N LEU A 25 -5.22 2.72 4.95
CA LEU A 25 -4.55 3.60 5.92
C LEU A 25 -5.33 3.71 7.23
N ALA A 26 -6.66 3.73 7.19
CA ALA A 26 -7.49 3.73 8.39
C ALA A 26 -7.31 2.44 9.20
N LYS A 27 -7.29 1.27 8.54
CA LYS A 27 -6.99 -0.01 9.19
C LYS A 27 -5.58 -0.05 9.78
N ILE A 28 -4.58 0.43 9.04
CA ILE A 28 -3.19 0.51 9.54
C ILE A 28 -3.11 1.42 10.77
N THR A 29 -3.78 2.57 10.73
CA THR A 29 -3.80 3.52 11.85
C THR A 29 -4.43 2.93 13.10
N LEU A 30 -5.46 2.09 12.94
CA LEU A 30 -6.17 1.43 14.04
C LEU A 30 -5.34 0.32 14.71
N HIS A 31 -4.49 -0.37 13.95
CA HIS A 31 -3.81 -1.58 14.43
C HIS A 31 -2.31 -1.40 14.72
N TYR A 32 -1.67 -0.36 14.19
CA TYR A 32 -0.23 -0.17 14.31
C TYR A 32 0.14 1.18 14.94
N PRO A 33 1.19 1.21 15.79
CA PRO A 33 1.75 2.45 16.31
C PRO A 33 2.38 3.27 15.18
N GLU A 34 2.43 4.60 15.33
CA GLU A 34 2.84 5.54 14.28
C GLU A 34 4.19 5.18 13.62
N VAL A 35 5.14 4.70 14.42
CA VAL A 35 6.48 4.25 14.00
C VAL A 35 6.44 3.09 13.00
N GLU A 36 5.40 2.25 13.06
CA GLU A 36 5.28 1.06 12.20
C GLU A 36 4.33 1.27 11.02
N ARG A 37 3.50 2.32 11.02
CA ARG A 37 2.46 2.52 9.98
C ARG A 37 3.04 2.67 8.59
N GLU A 38 4.14 3.41 8.46
CA GLU A 38 4.83 3.57 7.17
C GLU A 38 5.41 2.25 6.68
N ALA A 39 6.08 1.50 7.57
CA ALA A 39 6.65 0.20 7.22
C ALA A 39 5.57 -0.82 6.81
N VAL A 40 4.43 -0.84 7.50
CA VAL A 40 3.28 -1.69 7.15
C VAL A 40 2.67 -1.29 5.81
N TRP A 41 2.54 0.01 5.56
CA TRP A 41 2.06 0.51 4.26
C TRP A 41 2.97 0.08 3.12
N GLU A 42 4.30 0.18 3.29
CA GLU A 42 5.28 -0.29 2.31
C GLU A 42 5.16 -1.80 2.05
N GLN A 43 4.99 -2.62 3.09
CA GLN A 43 4.81 -4.06 2.96
C GLN A 43 3.53 -4.42 2.19
N VAL A 44 2.43 -3.68 2.41
CA VAL A 44 1.18 -3.86 1.66
C VAL A 44 1.41 -3.63 0.17
N GLN A 45 2.13 -2.55 -0.18
CA GLN A 45 2.42 -2.23 -1.57
C GLN A 45 3.33 -3.27 -2.23
N LEU A 46 4.39 -3.71 -1.55
CA LEU A 46 5.29 -4.77 -2.02
C LEU A 46 4.52 -6.06 -2.30
N ARG A 47 3.72 -6.52 -1.33
CA ARG A 47 2.97 -7.77 -1.46
C ARG A 47 1.95 -7.69 -2.58
N TYR A 48 1.33 -6.53 -2.76
CA TYR A 48 0.39 -6.31 -3.86
C TYR A 48 1.09 -6.37 -5.23
N ALA A 49 2.27 -5.75 -5.37
CA ALA A 49 3.07 -5.83 -6.59
C ALA A 49 3.53 -7.26 -6.91
N GLU A 50 3.92 -8.03 -5.90
CA GLU A 50 4.24 -9.46 -6.04
C GLU A 50 3.04 -10.27 -6.57
N LEU A 51 1.83 -9.99 -6.06
CA LEU A 51 0.60 -10.66 -6.50
C LEU A 51 0.24 -10.33 -7.95
N LEU A 52 0.58 -9.14 -8.43
CA LEU A 52 0.33 -8.71 -9.81
C LEU A 52 1.34 -9.24 -10.82
N SER A 53 2.49 -9.73 -10.35
CA SER A 53 3.58 -10.25 -11.19
C SER A 53 3.51 -11.78 -11.39
N LYS A 54 2.41 -12.42 -10.96
CA LYS A 54 2.12 -13.85 -11.14
C LYS A 54 0.91 -14.06 -12.05
#